data_AF-A0A009HJS5-F1
#
_entry.id   AF-A0A009HJS5-F1
#
_cell.length_a   1.000
_cell.length_b   1.000
_cell.length_c   1.000
_cell.angle_alpha   90.00
_cell.angle_beta   90.00
_cell.angle_gamma   90.00
#
_symmetry.space_group_name_H-M   'P 1'
#
loop_
_entity.id
_entity.type
_entity.pdbx_description
1 polymer ?
#
loop_
_entity_poly.entity_id
_entity_poly.type
_entity_poly.pdbx_seq_one_letter_code
_entity_poly.pdbx_strand_id
1 'polypeptide(L)'
;MIKLERPTNVPQILQDKAEEWTNNLLELVKEYGTYEKIPLKLKNAAIKHYRHQDIKDILFESAYRKCAFCEGFPEDNGNIEVEHFHPKSSYPHETFLWENLLPCCRKCNSAKDAHDTKEKVIINPYINNPEEHLAVSFMRIIGKDEIGVRTEVDQEI
;
A
#
# COMPACT_ATOMS: atom_id res chain seq x y z
N MET A 1 2.73 12.38 9.08
CA MET A 1 3.18 11.01 8.80
C MET A 1 4.29 10.68 9.81
N ILE A 2 4.15 9.60 10.56
CA ILE A 2 5.09 9.10 11.56
C ILE A 2 5.80 7.86 11.03
N LYS A 3 6.97 7.57 11.60
CA LYS A 3 7.64 6.30 11.40
C LYS A 3 6.76 5.17 11.93
N LEU A 4 6.59 4.12 11.13
CA LEU A 4 5.89 2.90 11.52
C LEU A 4 6.88 1.75 11.66
N GLU A 5 6.58 0.84 12.60
CA GLU A 5 7.33 -0.38 12.81
C GLU A 5 6.61 -1.55 12.14
N ARG A 6 7.31 -2.26 11.25
CA ARG A 6 6.74 -3.40 10.54
C ARG A 6 6.65 -4.59 11.52
N PRO A 7 5.48 -5.20 11.72
CA PRO A 7 5.39 -6.40 12.55
C PRO A 7 6.20 -7.54 11.96
N THR A 8 7.01 -8.19 12.79
CA THR A 8 7.81 -9.36 12.40
C THR A 8 6.96 -10.64 12.31
N ASN A 9 5.79 -10.65 12.94
CA ASN A 9 4.80 -11.72 12.83
C ASN A 9 4.00 -11.57 11.53
N VAL A 10 4.57 -12.05 10.42
CA VAL A 10 3.85 -12.14 9.14
C VAL A 10 2.59 -13.00 9.34
N PRO A 11 1.40 -12.57 8.85
CA PRO A 11 0.18 -13.38 8.94
C PRO A 11 0.41 -14.80 8.40
N GLN A 12 0.01 -15.83 9.15
CA GLN A 12 0.24 -17.23 8.76
C GLN A 12 -0.34 -17.54 7.37
N ILE A 13 -1.50 -16.97 7.05
CA ILE A 13 -2.11 -17.12 5.73
C ILE A 13 -1.20 -16.65 4.59
N LEU A 14 -0.40 -15.61 4.77
CA LEU A 14 0.56 -15.17 3.76
C LEU A 14 1.75 -16.12 3.68
N GLN A 15 2.25 -16.61 4.82
CA GLN A 15 3.32 -17.61 4.83
C GLN A 15 2.91 -18.89 4.08
N ASP A 16 1.65 -19.31 4.24
CA ASP A 16 1.14 -20.54 3.65
C ASP A 16 0.75 -20.40 2.17
N LYS A 17 0.27 -19.21 1.76
CA LYS A 17 -0.44 -19.05 0.49
C LYS A 17 0.10 -17.98 -0.44
N ALA A 18 0.97 -17.07 -0.01
CA ALA A 18 1.43 -15.97 -0.85
C ALA A 18 2.11 -16.45 -2.13
N GLU A 19 2.92 -17.51 -2.07
CA GLU A 19 3.56 -18.10 -3.25
C GLU A 19 2.53 -18.65 -4.25
N GLU A 20 1.58 -19.46 -3.78
CA GLU A 20 0.49 -20.02 -4.59
C GLU A 20 -0.32 -18.91 -5.28
N TRP A 21 -0.74 -17.90 -4.52
CA TRP A 21 -1.52 -16.77 -5.04
C TRP A 21 -0.73 -15.92 -6.04
N THR A 22 0.55 -15.71 -5.77
CA THR A 22 1.43 -14.96 -6.69
C THR A 22 1.59 -15.70 -8.01
N ASN A 23 1.86 -17.01 -7.97
CA ASN A 23 2.01 -17.83 -9.17
C ASN A 23 0.73 -17.84 -10.01
N ASN A 24 -0.44 -18.01 -9.38
CA ASN A 24 -1.73 -17.95 -10.08
C ASN A 24 -1.94 -16.59 -10.79
N LEU A 25 -1.57 -15.48 -10.15
CA LEU A 25 -1.68 -14.16 -10.78
C LEU A 25 -0.68 -14.01 -11.95
N LEU A 26 0.56 -14.47 -11.79
CA LEU A 26 1.59 -14.40 -12.83
C LEU A 26 1.27 -15.29 -14.03
N GLU A 27 0.64 -16.44 -13.83
CA GLU A 27 0.12 -17.28 -14.90
C GLU A 27 -0.94 -16.55 -15.73
N LEU A 28 -1.86 -15.83 -15.08
CA LEU A 28 -2.82 -14.97 -15.78
C LEU A 28 -2.13 -13.83 -16.53
N VAL A 29 -1.13 -13.17 -15.93
CA VAL A 29 -0.36 -12.12 -16.63
C VAL A 29 0.32 -12.70 -17.87
N LYS A 30 0.85 -13.92 -17.80
CA LYS A 30 1.47 -14.62 -18.93
C LYS A 30 0.45 -14.99 -20.00
N GLU A 31 -0.72 -15.50 -19.61
CA GLU A 31 -1.80 -15.91 -20.52
C GLU A 31 -2.37 -14.71 -21.31
N TYR A 32 -2.61 -13.57 -20.64
CA TYR A 32 -3.22 -12.38 -21.23
C TYR A 32 -2.19 -11.32 -21.70
N GLY A 33 -0.90 -11.57 -21.47
CA GLY A 33 0.25 -10.75 -21.87
C GLY A 33 0.57 -9.58 -20.93
N THR A 34 -0.43 -8.94 -20.32
CA THR A 34 -0.22 -7.89 -19.29
C THR A 34 -1.28 -7.97 -18.19
N TYR A 35 -1.01 -7.35 -17.04
CA TYR A 35 -1.97 -7.29 -15.93
C TYR A 35 -3.28 -6.61 -16.33
N GLU A 36 -3.22 -5.55 -17.14
CA GLU A 36 -4.37 -4.75 -17.59
C GLU A 36 -5.33 -5.60 -18.42
N LYS A 37 -4.77 -6.48 -19.27
CA LYS A 37 -5.51 -7.33 -20.21
C LYS A 37 -6.25 -8.50 -19.57
N ILE A 38 -5.97 -8.85 -18.31
CA ILE A 38 -6.70 -9.93 -17.62
C ILE A 38 -8.18 -9.54 -17.45
N PRO A 39 -9.14 -10.41 -17.83
CA PRO A 39 -10.57 -10.17 -17.63
C PRO A 39 -10.90 -9.84 -16.18
N LEU A 40 -11.70 -8.79 -15.95
CA LEU A 40 -11.96 -8.22 -14.62
C LEU A 40 -12.42 -9.28 -13.60
N LYS A 41 -13.27 -10.22 -14.01
CA LYS A 41 -13.76 -11.29 -13.12
C LYS A 41 -12.63 -12.22 -12.66
N LEU A 42 -11.72 -12.60 -13.56
CA LEU A 42 -10.56 -13.45 -13.24
C LEU A 42 -9.54 -12.69 -12.40
N LYS A 43 -9.25 -11.44 -12.78
CA LYS A 43 -8.36 -10.54 -12.04
C LYS A 43 -8.81 -10.37 -10.60
N ASN A 44 -10.09 -10.03 -10.38
CA ASN A 44 -10.66 -9.86 -9.04
C ASN A 44 -10.62 -11.16 -8.23
N ALA A 45 -10.87 -12.31 -8.87
CA ALA A 45 -10.78 -13.60 -8.20
C ALA A 45 -9.35 -13.93 -7.75
N ALA A 46 -8.35 -13.60 -8.58
CA ALA A 46 -6.94 -13.83 -8.27
C ALA A 46 -6.41 -12.89 -7.19
N ILE A 47 -6.77 -11.60 -7.22
CA ILE A 47 -6.17 -10.61 -6.30
C ILE A 47 -6.90 -10.49 -4.96
N LYS A 48 -8.15 -10.94 -4.80
CA LYS A 48 -8.95 -10.67 -3.58
C LYS A 48 -8.27 -11.08 -2.27
N HIS A 49 -7.31 -12.01 -2.32
CA HIS A 49 -6.67 -12.62 -1.17
C HIS A 49 -5.84 -11.66 -0.30
N TYR A 50 -5.29 -10.57 -0.85
CA TYR A 50 -4.58 -9.57 -0.03
C TYR A 50 -5.50 -8.86 1.00
N ARG A 51 -6.83 -8.97 0.82
CA ARG A 51 -7.85 -8.44 1.73
C ARG A 51 -8.31 -9.44 2.79
N HIS A 52 -7.61 -10.56 2.97
CA HIS A 52 -7.93 -11.56 3.99
C HIS A 52 -7.98 -10.95 5.39
N GLN A 53 -8.86 -11.44 6.26
CA GLN A 53 -9.07 -10.83 7.59
C GLN A 53 -7.81 -10.89 8.44
N ASP A 54 -7.11 -12.03 8.51
CA ASP A 54 -5.86 -12.19 9.26
C ASP A 54 -4.75 -11.20 8.82
N ILE A 55 -4.73 -10.82 7.53
CA ILE A 55 -3.81 -9.80 7.02
C ILE A 55 -4.20 -8.44 7.56
N LYS A 56 -5.49 -8.10 7.46
CA LYS A 56 -6.04 -6.81 7.93
C LYS A 56 -5.84 -6.62 9.43
N ASP A 57 -6.11 -7.65 10.23
CA ASP A 57 -6.04 -7.57 11.69
C ASP A 57 -4.63 -7.16 12.15
N ILE A 58 -3.59 -7.78 11.59
CA ILE A 58 -2.20 -7.45 11.93
C ILE A 58 -1.79 -6.12 11.28
N LEU A 59 -2.13 -5.90 10.01
CA LEU A 59 -1.69 -4.72 9.26
C LEU A 59 -2.28 -3.43 9.82
N PHE A 60 -3.57 -3.43 10.15
CA PHE A 60 -4.25 -2.22 10.62
C PHE A 60 -3.78 -1.85 12.03
N GLU A 61 -3.62 -2.82 12.93
CA GLU A 61 -3.05 -2.59 14.26
C GLU A 61 -1.63 -2.02 14.18
N SER A 62 -0.82 -2.47 13.21
CA SER A 62 0.56 -1.99 13.06
C SER A 62 0.70 -0.50 12.72
N ALA A 63 -0.38 0.14 12.27
CA ALA A 63 -0.44 1.58 12.05
C ALA A 63 -1.43 2.28 12.98
N TYR A 64 -1.71 1.69 14.16
CA TYR A 64 -2.66 2.23 15.13
C TYR A 64 -4.05 2.47 14.54
N ARG A 65 -4.42 1.63 13.57
CA ARG A 65 -5.68 1.70 12.80
C ARG A 65 -5.85 3.02 12.03
N LYS A 66 -4.73 3.71 11.74
CA LYS A 66 -4.67 4.94 10.94
C LYS A 66 -4.27 4.64 9.49
N CYS A 67 -4.52 5.62 8.62
CA CYS A 67 -3.90 5.65 7.30
C CYS A 67 -2.39 5.85 7.42
N ALA A 68 -1.58 5.00 6.81
CA ALA A 68 -0.12 5.13 6.80
C ALA A 68 0.38 6.42 6.13
N PHE A 69 -0.43 7.03 5.26
CA PHE A 69 -0.04 8.25 4.54
C PHE A 69 -0.48 9.54 5.25
N CYS A 70 -1.80 9.72 5.45
CA CYS A 70 -2.34 10.95 6.01
C CYS A 70 -2.56 10.92 7.53
N GLU A 71 -2.38 9.77 8.19
CA GLU A 71 -2.58 9.57 9.63
C GLU A 71 -3.98 9.84 10.16
N GLY A 72 -4.95 10.06 9.26
CA GLY A 72 -6.35 10.07 9.64
C GLY A 72 -6.79 8.71 10.18
N PHE A 73 -7.97 8.69 10.80
CA PHE A 73 -8.62 7.51 11.38
C PHE A 73 -9.74 7.00 10.44
N PRO A 74 -9.41 6.39 9.29
CA PRO A 74 -10.43 5.94 8.34
C PRO A 74 -11.33 4.83 8.87
N GLU A 75 -10.88 4.13 9.90
CA GLU A 75 -11.61 3.05 10.54
C GLU A 75 -12.93 3.51 11.19
N ASP A 76 -12.97 4.71 11.77
CA ASP A 76 -14.18 5.29 12.40
C ASP A 76 -15.38 5.32 11.42
N ASN A 77 -15.08 5.35 10.12
CA ASN A 77 -16.06 5.34 9.03
C ASN A 77 -15.99 4.05 8.17
N GLY A 78 -15.27 3.01 8.62
CA GLY A 78 -15.13 1.72 7.92
C GLY A 78 -14.32 1.78 6.61
N ASN A 79 -13.50 2.82 6.40
CA ASN A 79 -12.85 3.13 5.13
C ASN A 79 -11.35 2.83 5.09
N ILE A 80 -10.86 1.98 6.00
CA ILE A 80 -9.46 1.53 5.99
C ILE A 80 -9.30 0.34 5.04
N GLU A 81 -8.34 0.43 4.14
CA GLU A 81 -8.08 -0.53 3.08
C GLU A 81 -6.65 -1.05 3.18
N VAL A 82 -6.42 -2.23 2.59
CA VAL A 82 -5.07 -2.74 2.33
C VAL A 82 -4.63 -2.18 0.98
N GLU A 83 -3.58 -1.37 1.00
CA GLU A 83 -2.97 -0.77 -0.19
C GLU A 83 -1.61 -1.39 -0.49
N HIS A 84 -1.24 -1.42 -1.78
CA HIS A 84 0.06 -1.90 -2.24
C HIS A 84 1.02 -0.71 -2.40
N PHE A 85 2.20 -0.74 -1.80
CA PHE A 85 3.19 0.32 -2.01
C PHE A 85 3.60 0.39 -3.47
N HIS A 86 4.11 -0.71 -4.01
CA HIS A 86 4.38 -0.92 -5.42
C HIS A 86 3.08 -1.38 -6.11
N PRO A 87 2.61 -0.67 -7.13
CA PRO A 87 1.31 -0.96 -7.74
C PRO A 87 1.32 -2.33 -8.41
N LYS A 88 0.34 -3.17 -8.06
CA LYS A 88 0.14 -4.53 -8.61
C LYS A 88 0.00 -4.60 -10.14
N SER A 89 -0.33 -3.49 -10.81
CA SER A 89 -0.34 -3.41 -12.28
C SER A 89 1.07 -3.49 -12.87
N SER A 90 2.02 -2.78 -12.26
CA SER A 90 3.43 -2.78 -12.69
C SER A 90 4.23 -3.92 -12.04
N TYR A 91 3.86 -4.30 -10.82
CA TYR A 91 4.58 -5.28 -9.99
C TYR A 91 3.66 -6.40 -9.49
N PRO A 92 3.06 -7.21 -10.39
CA PRO A 92 2.12 -8.26 -9.99
C PRO A 92 2.75 -9.32 -9.07
N HIS A 93 4.06 -9.56 -9.19
CA HIS A 93 4.81 -10.49 -8.34
C HIS A 93 4.92 -10.02 -6.87
N GLU A 94 4.61 -8.76 -6.58
CA GLU A 94 4.66 -8.18 -5.23
C GLU A 94 3.28 -8.04 -4.58
N THR A 95 2.22 -8.52 -5.24
CA THR A 95 0.83 -8.36 -4.80
C THR A 95 0.57 -8.93 -3.41
N PHE A 96 1.28 -10.01 -3.04
CA PHE A 96 1.08 -10.71 -1.77
C PHE A 96 2.31 -10.65 -0.84
N LEU A 97 3.28 -9.78 -1.13
CA LEU A 97 4.41 -9.54 -0.24
C LEU A 97 3.97 -8.69 0.94
N TRP A 98 4.23 -9.16 2.16
CA TRP A 98 3.85 -8.47 3.40
C TRP A 98 4.42 -7.05 3.48
N GLU A 99 5.65 -6.90 3.02
CA GLU A 99 6.44 -5.67 2.98
C GLU A 99 5.84 -4.64 2.02
N ASN A 100 5.07 -5.10 1.04
CA ASN A 100 4.40 -4.28 0.05
C ASN A 100 2.99 -3.82 0.49
N LEU A 101 2.46 -4.31 1.62
CA LEU A 101 1.11 -3.95 2.08
C LEU A 101 1.16 -2.82 3.11
N LEU A 102 0.24 -1.86 2.99
CA LEU A 102 0.07 -0.74 3.92
C LEU A 102 -1.42 -0.50 4.24
N PRO A 103 -1.76 -0.10 5.48
CA PRO A 103 -3.08 0.43 5.79
C PRO A 103 -3.25 1.81 5.15
N CYS A 104 -4.32 2.01 4.40
CA CYS A 104 -4.55 3.26 3.68
C CYS A 104 -6.04 3.65 3.72
N CYS A 105 -6.33 4.95 3.82
CA CYS A 105 -7.70 5.41 3.61
C CYS A 105 -8.02 5.49 2.12
N ARG A 106 -9.31 5.37 1.77
CA ARG A 106 -9.76 5.46 0.37
C ARG A 106 -9.28 6.73 -0.37
N LYS A 107 -9.21 7.88 0.31
CA LYS A 107 -8.73 9.15 -0.31
C LYS A 107 -7.26 9.03 -0.73
N CYS A 108 -6.38 8.59 0.17
CA CYS A 108 -4.96 8.42 -0.12
C CYS A 108 -4.72 7.29 -1.12
N ASN A 109 -5.50 6.21 -1.03
CA ASN A 109 -5.43 5.10 -1.97
C ASN A 109 -5.77 5.57 -3.40
N SER A 110 -6.89 6.27 -3.58
CA SER A 110 -7.27 6.85 -4.87
C SER A 110 -6.29 7.92 -5.37
N ALA A 111 -5.68 8.70 -4.48
CA ALA A 111 -4.70 9.72 -4.87
C ALA A 111 -3.39 9.07 -5.35
N LYS A 112 -2.99 7.95 -4.75
CA LYS A 112 -1.81 7.18 -5.17
C LYS A 112 -2.09 6.40 -6.46
N ASP A 113 -3.25 5.77 -6.58
CA ASP A 113 -3.67 4.98 -7.74
C ASP A 113 -2.55 4.07 -8.29
N ALA A 114 -2.18 4.20 -9.57
CA ALA A 114 -1.13 3.44 -10.22
C ALA A 114 0.25 4.13 -10.16
N HIS A 115 0.48 5.06 -9.23
CA HIS A 115 1.77 5.72 -9.06
C HIS A 115 2.88 4.70 -8.80
N ASP A 116 3.87 4.71 -9.68
CA ASP A 116 5.02 3.80 -9.62
C ASP A 116 6.01 4.26 -8.57
N THR A 117 5.95 3.63 -7.40
CA THR A 117 6.80 3.99 -6.25
C THR A 117 8.24 3.49 -6.35
N LYS A 118 8.60 2.68 -7.37
CA LYS A 118 10.01 2.36 -7.65
C LYS A 118 10.65 3.40 -8.56
N GLU A 119 9.93 3.83 -9.60
CA GLU A 119 10.42 4.86 -10.53
C GLU A 119 10.34 6.26 -9.91
N LYS A 120 9.26 6.55 -9.17
CA LYS A 120 9.02 7.83 -8.52
C LYS A 120 8.81 7.62 -7.02
N VAL A 121 9.90 7.42 -6.30
CA VAL A 121 9.88 7.08 -4.88
C VAL A 121 9.16 8.15 -4.05
N ILE A 122 8.23 7.69 -3.22
CA ILE A 122 7.56 8.44 -2.15
C ILE A 122 7.94 7.81 -0.79
N ILE A 123 7.60 8.46 0.31
CA ILE A 123 7.90 7.95 1.66
C ILE A 123 7.08 6.67 1.93
N ASN A 124 7.78 5.57 2.22
CA ASN A 124 7.18 4.40 2.86
C ASN A 124 7.46 4.47 4.38
N PRO A 125 6.47 4.76 5.24
CA PRO A 125 6.71 4.96 6.66
C PRO A 125 7.23 3.71 7.39
N TYR A 126 7.09 2.51 6.82
CA TYR A 126 7.72 1.30 7.37
C TYR A 126 9.21 1.22 7.07
N ILE A 127 9.71 1.91 6.04
CA ILE A 127 11.13 1.88 5.62
C ILE A 127 11.81 3.20 5.98
N ASN A 128 11.28 4.31 5.49
CA ASN A 128 11.81 5.65 5.70
C ASN A 128 11.33 6.22 7.04
N ASN A 129 12.11 7.14 7.61
CA ASN A 129 11.66 7.99 8.70
C ASN A 129 11.06 9.29 8.11
N PRO A 130 9.74 9.52 8.18
CA PRO A 130 9.14 10.69 7.55
C PRO A 130 9.66 12.03 8.08
N GLU A 131 10.16 12.09 9.32
CA GLU A 131 10.75 13.32 9.88
C GLU A 131 12.02 13.77 9.16
N GLU A 132 12.72 12.87 8.47
CA GLU A 132 13.90 13.20 7.67
C GLU A 132 13.51 13.90 6.35
N HIS A 133 12.32 13.58 5.83
CA HIS A 133 11.86 14.01 4.51
C HIS A 133 10.76 15.08 4.55
N LEU A 134 10.07 15.24 5.68
CA LEU A 134 8.95 16.18 5.84
C LEU A 134 9.23 17.21 6.93
N ALA A 135 8.72 18.42 6.76
CA ALA A 135 8.64 19.45 7.78
C ALA A 135 7.20 19.96 7.92
N VAL A 136 6.91 20.63 9.04
CA VAL A 136 5.66 21.40 9.19
C VAL A 136 5.99 22.88 9.06
N SER A 137 5.30 23.57 8.16
CA SER A 137 5.41 25.02 7.95
C SER A 137 4.02 25.60 7.73
N PHE A 138 3.66 26.64 8.48
CA PHE A 138 2.32 27.28 8.42
C PHE A 138 1.15 26.28 8.46
N MET A 139 1.22 25.29 9.36
CA MET A 139 0.23 24.19 9.50
C MET A 139 0.09 23.29 8.26
N ARG A 140 1.02 23.37 7.30
CA ARG A 140 1.11 22.46 6.15
C ARG A 140 2.31 21.53 6.32
N ILE A 141 2.17 20.32 5.78
CA ILE A 141 3.30 19.41 5.61
C ILE A 141 4.01 19.83 4.33
N ILE A 142 5.33 20.02 4.38
CA ILE A 142 6.17 20.36 3.22
C ILE A 142 7.30 19.34 3.06
N GLY A 143 7.69 19.07 1.81
CA GLY A 143 8.86 18.24 1.51
C GLY A 143 10.20 18.95 1.78
N LYS A 144 11.14 18.26 2.46
CA LYS A 144 12.53 18.72 2.67
C LYS A 144 13.45 18.34 1.51
N ASP A 145 13.11 17.26 0.81
CA ASP A 145 13.85 16.71 -0.31
C ASP A 145 12.89 16.20 -1.39
N GLU A 146 13.42 15.62 -2.48
CA GLU A 146 12.61 15.16 -3.60
C GLU A 146 11.57 14.10 -3.20
N ILE A 147 11.89 13.21 -2.27
CA ILE A 147 10.97 12.15 -1.83
C ILE A 147 9.86 12.77 -0.98
N GLY A 148 10.22 13.70 -0.09
CA GLY A 148 9.27 14.49 0.69
C GLY A 148 8.32 15.29 -0.18
N VAL A 149 8.84 16.00 -1.18
CA VAL A 149 8.02 16.82 -2.12
C VAL A 149 7.07 15.93 -2.92
N ARG A 150 7.51 14.76 -3.38
CA ARG A 150 6.62 13.79 -4.06
C ARG A 150 5.55 13.19 -3.16
N THR A 151 5.76 13.19 -1.85
CA THR A 151 4.83 12.62 -0.85
C THR A 151 3.91 13.67 -0.24
N GLU A 152 4.19 14.96 -0.45
CA GLU A 152 3.35 16.06 -0.02
C GLU A 152 1.94 15.86 -0.60
N VAL A 153 0.97 15.69 0.29
CA VAL A 153 -0.42 15.61 -0.10
C VAL A 153 -0.88 17.04 -0.29
N ASP A 154 -1.15 17.48 -1.52
CA ASP A 154 -1.77 18.79 -1.77
C ASP A 154 -3.04 18.89 -0.93
N GLN A 155 -2.96 19.64 0.16
CA GLN A 155 -4.10 19.98 1.02
C GLN A 155 -4.81 21.23 0.48
N GLU A 156 -4.90 21.38 -0.85
CA GLU A 156 -5.77 22.39 -1.43
C GLU A 156 -7.23 21.95 -1.26
N ILE A 157 -7.82 22.43 -0.16
CA ILE A 157 -9.26 22.65 -0.01
C ILE A 157 -9.50 24.14 -0.26
#